data_AF-A0A7G7VLS8-F1
#
_entry.id   AF-A0A7G7VLS8-F1
#
_cell.length_a   1.000
_cell.length_b   1.000
_cell.length_c   1.000
_cell.angle_alpha   90.00
_cell.angle_beta   90.00
_cell.angle_gamma   90.00
#
_symmetry.space_group_name_H-M   'P 1'
#
loop_
_entity.id
_entity.type
_entity.pdbx_description
1 polymer ?
#
loop_
_entity_poly.entity_id
_entity_poly.type
_entity_poly.pdbx_seq_one_letter_code
_entity_poly.pdbx_strand_id
1 'polypeptide(L)'
;MMTENIGEGQKPVPFPEMYDRRELNALYREIPLKDNTSRLLRKYFNAMANLYGVISLRDALAVIRRFSPRTVTDEEFLAFAEIARHECEGYWVLGRSELYIDVAARDVLDREVICTALLEAEEDLYAKTVHQQMEKPLYIPTDKASLLAYAEPFYVEKTAEYAALVDFIEAHMPVDWMRYECEVVLDEIFDLLRVDVDLNALISLLDEMGIEFTDASDIEQFAERWIRYMNNARIFANRGHTPNELSAMNPHRYEKPQTASIGPRMRAALARGDMTVEELREEFMTVDLPHENVRKAFLEELDAVAAEIAAQKKSAKVGRNDPCPCGSGKKYKKCCGK
;
A
#
# COMPACT_ATOMS: atom_id res chain seq x y z
N MET A 1 -11.76 -15.59 7.64
CA MET A 1 -10.87 -16.70 7.24
C MET A 1 -11.45 -17.28 5.96
N MET A 2 -10.78 -17.14 4.82
CA MET A 2 -11.28 -17.59 3.52
C MET A 2 -11.57 -19.10 3.52
N THR A 3 -12.78 -19.48 3.94
CA THR A 3 -13.29 -20.87 3.84
C THR A 3 -13.93 -21.13 2.48
N GLU A 4 -13.90 -20.18 1.56
CA GLU A 4 -14.71 -20.22 0.35
C GLU A 4 -13.90 -19.84 -0.90
N ASN A 5 -12.94 -20.70 -1.27
CA ASN A 5 -12.52 -20.79 -2.67
C ASN A 5 -13.54 -21.67 -3.42
N ILE A 6 -14.66 -21.06 -3.81
CA ILE A 6 -15.84 -21.69 -4.41
C ILE A 6 -15.61 -21.90 -5.91
N GLY A 7 -14.92 -22.98 -6.28
CA GLY A 7 -15.20 -23.64 -7.54
C GLY A 7 -16.49 -24.44 -7.39
N GLU A 8 -17.48 -24.29 -8.29
CA GLU A 8 -18.72 -25.08 -8.25
C GLU A 8 -18.39 -26.58 -8.09
N GLY A 9 -18.72 -27.15 -6.93
CA GLY A 9 -18.57 -28.58 -6.63
C GLY A 9 -17.20 -29.05 -6.12
N GLN A 10 -16.24 -28.16 -5.84
CA GLN A 10 -14.95 -28.53 -5.25
C GLN A 10 -14.89 -28.27 -3.73
N LYS A 11 -14.24 -29.17 -2.98
CA LYS A 11 -14.08 -29.03 -1.52
C LYS A 11 -12.98 -28.01 -1.22
N PRO A 12 -13.18 -27.08 -0.26
CA PRO A 12 -12.13 -26.16 0.19
C PRO A 12 -10.89 -26.93 0.65
N VAL A 13 -9.70 -26.40 0.38
CA VAL A 13 -8.46 -26.97 0.94
C VAL A 13 -8.39 -26.58 2.42
N PRO A 14 -8.35 -27.54 3.36
CA PRO A 14 -8.28 -27.21 4.77
C PRO A 14 -6.91 -26.64 5.10
N PHE A 15 -6.90 -25.55 5.88
CA PHE A 15 -5.68 -25.02 6.48
C PHE A 15 -5.07 -26.06 7.44
N PRO A 16 -3.75 -25.99 7.73
CA PRO A 16 -3.13 -26.84 8.72
C PRO A 16 -3.85 -26.75 10.07
N GLU A 17 -4.03 -27.90 10.71
CA GLU A 17 -4.62 -27.96 12.05
C GLU A 17 -3.74 -27.20 13.05
N MET A 18 -4.34 -26.39 13.92
CA MET A 18 -3.61 -25.75 15.00
C MET A 18 -3.45 -26.73 16.17
N TYR A 19 -2.21 -26.96 16.58
CA TYR A 19 -1.92 -27.83 17.71
C TYR A 19 -1.95 -27.07 19.03
N ASP A 20 -2.31 -27.78 20.10
CA ASP A 20 -2.25 -27.19 21.43
C ASP A 20 -0.79 -26.99 21.89
N ARG A 21 -0.60 -26.18 22.93
CA ARG A 21 0.74 -25.86 23.42
C ARG A 21 1.50 -27.07 23.95
N ARG A 22 0.82 -28.09 24.45
CA ARG A 22 1.46 -29.30 24.98
C ARG A 22 2.01 -30.15 23.82
N GLU A 23 1.25 -30.29 22.76
CA GLU A 23 1.64 -30.99 21.53
C GLU A 23 2.79 -30.29 20.82
N LEU A 24 2.70 -28.97 20.60
CA LEU A 24 3.80 -28.17 20.03
C LEU A 24 5.10 -28.31 20.83
N ASN A 25 5.01 -28.25 22.17
CA ASN A 25 6.17 -28.44 23.04
C ASN A 25 6.76 -29.86 22.97
N ALA A 26 5.95 -30.88 22.64
CA ALA A 26 6.45 -32.24 22.45
C ALA A 26 7.24 -32.31 21.12
N LEU A 27 6.65 -31.83 20.02
CA LEU A 27 7.29 -31.79 18.71
C LEU A 27 8.61 -31.01 18.72
N TYR A 28 8.65 -29.86 19.40
CA TYR A 28 9.88 -29.06 19.50
C TYR A 28 11.02 -29.75 20.26
N ARG A 29 10.72 -30.70 21.16
CA ARG A 29 11.75 -31.49 21.86
C ARG A 29 12.31 -32.62 21.01
N GLU A 30 11.61 -33.02 19.96
CA GLU A 30 12.01 -34.11 19.07
C GLU A 30 12.99 -33.65 17.98
N ILE A 31 12.99 -32.36 17.65
CA ILE A 31 13.91 -31.79 16.66
C ILE A 31 15.24 -31.37 17.34
N PRO A 32 16.38 -31.44 16.64
CA PRO A 32 17.70 -31.10 17.21
C PRO A 32 17.92 -29.58 17.38
N LEU A 33 16.89 -28.81 17.72
CA LEU A 33 16.92 -27.37 17.80
C LEU A 33 16.81 -26.88 19.25
N LYS A 34 17.69 -25.96 19.67
CA LYS A 34 17.64 -25.38 21.03
C LYS A 34 16.40 -24.51 21.19
N ASP A 35 15.75 -24.54 22.35
CA ASP A 35 14.57 -23.71 22.67
C ASP A 35 14.76 -22.21 22.36
N ASN A 36 15.91 -21.65 22.72
CA ASN A 36 16.23 -20.25 22.43
C ASN A 36 16.34 -19.97 20.93
N THR A 37 16.77 -20.95 20.15
CA THR A 37 16.81 -20.86 18.68
C THR A 37 15.40 -20.91 18.12
N SER A 38 14.55 -21.85 18.54
CA SER A 38 13.15 -21.93 18.10
C SER A 38 12.38 -20.63 18.41
N ARG A 39 12.56 -20.08 19.63
CA ARG A 39 11.99 -18.78 20.01
C ARG A 39 12.49 -17.64 19.12
N LEU A 40 13.76 -17.66 18.75
CA LEU A 40 14.33 -16.64 17.86
C LEU A 40 13.79 -16.77 16.43
N LEU A 41 13.66 -17.98 15.89
CA LEU A 41 13.09 -18.22 14.57
C LEU A 41 11.62 -17.77 14.51
N ARG A 42 10.84 -18.02 15.57
CA ARG A 42 9.47 -17.51 15.68
C ARG A 42 9.41 -15.99 15.66
N LYS A 43 10.32 -15.32 16.39
CA LYS A 43 10.45 -13.86 16.32
C LYS A 43 10.80 -13.37 14.92
N TYR A 44 11.67 -14.09 14.19
CA TYR A 44 11.94 -13.77 12.79
C TYR A 44 10.68 -13.91 11.94
N PHE A 45 9.90 -14.99 12.09
CA PHE A 45 8.68 -15.19 11.30
C PHE A 45 7.64 -14.10 11.57
N ASN A 46 7.36 -13.78 12.84
CA ASN A 46 6.48 -12.65 13.20
C ASN A 46 7.00 -11.32 12.61
N ALA A 47 8.29 -11.02 12.76
CA ALA A 47 8.88 -9.82 12.19
C ALA A 47 8.76 -9.74 10.66
N MET A 48 9.00 -10.85 9.97
CA MET A 48 8.98 -10.89 8.50
C MET A 48 7.55 -10.88 7.95
N ALA A 49 6.61 -11.54 8.62
CA ALA A 49 5.19 -11.40 8.33
C ALA A 49 4.77 -9.93 8.48
N ASN A 50 5.22 -9.28 9.56
CA ASN A 50 4.85 -7.90 9.82
C ASN A 50 5.57 -6.85 8.95
N LEU A 51 6.75 -7.16 8.43
CA LEU A 51 7.49 -6.24 7.56
C LEU A 51 7.11 -6.42 6.08
N TYR A 52 6.91 -7.66 5.64
CA TYR A 52 6.76 -7.98 4.23
C TYR A 52 5.33 -8.38 3.85
N GLY A 53 4.48 -8.74 4.80
CA GLY A 53 3.16 -9.34 4.56
C GLY A 53 3.27 -10.79 4.09
N VAL A 54 4.08 -11.03 3.06
CA VAL A 54 4.38 -12.36 2.49
C VAL A 54 5.87 -12.49 2.22
N ILE A 55 6.48 -13.59 2.63
CA ILE A 55 7.86 -13.96 2.29
C ILE A 55 8.00 -15.47 2.11
N SER A 56 8.73 -15.92 1.09
CA SER A 56 9.03 -17.36 0.94
C SER A 56 9.96 -17.86 2.06
N LEU A 57 9.86 -19.14 2.44
CA LEU A 57 10.79 -19.75 3.40
C LEU A 57 12.24 -19.68 2.92
N ARG A 58 12.46 -19.72 1.60
CA ARG A 58 13.77 -19.50 0.97
C ARG A 58 14.33 -18.11 1.27
N ASP A 59 13.55 -17.06 1.04
CA ASP A 59 13.95 -15.67 1.33
C ASP A 59 14.09 -15.44 2.85
N ALA A 60 13.16 -15.98 3.63
CA ALA A 60 13.19 -15.91 5.09
C ALA A 60 14.48 -16.51 5.66
N LEU A 61 14.90 -17.69 5.17
CA LEU A 61 16.16 -18.31 5.56
C LEU A 61 17.37 -17.46 5.16
N ALA A 62 17.34 -16.83 3.98
CA ALA A 62 18.39 -15.91 3.55
C ALA A 62 18.51 -14.69 4.47
N VAL A 63 17.38 -14.09 4.88
CA VAL A 63 17.31 -13.00 5.85
C VAL A 63 17.84 -13.44 7.22
N ILE A 64 17.43 -14.61 7.72
CA ILE A 64 17.92 -15.15 9.00
C ILE A 64 19.44 -15.34 8.94
N ARG A 65 19.98 -15.91 7.86
CA ARG A 65 21.42 -16.11 7.68
C ARG A 65 22.20 -14.80 7.61
N ARG A 66 21.60 -13.73 7.06
CA ARG A 66 22.22 -12.40 7.02
C ARG A 66 22.49 -11.84 8.42
N PHE A 67 21.59 -12.08 9.37
CA PHE A 67 21.66 -11.56 10.75
C PHE A 67 22.14 -12.59 11.78
N SER A 68 22.12 -13.87 11.44
CA SER A 68 22.35 -15.00 12.35
C SER A 68 22.92 -16.22 11.57
N PRO A 69 24.11 -16.07 10.94
CA PRO A 69 24.63 -17.00 9.92
C PRO A 69 24.95 -18.42 10.42
N ARG A 70 25.07 -18.62 11.73
CA ARG A 70 25.44 -19.91 12.35
C ARG A 70 24.36 -20.42 13.32
N THR A 71 23.17 -19.86 13.23
CA THR A 71 22.10 -20.12 14.20
C THR A 71 21.30 -21.38 13.88
N VAL A 72 21.14 -21.73 12.61
CA VAL A 72 20.30 -22.85 12.16
C VAL A 72 20.85 -23.45 10.86
N THR A 73 20.79 -24.77 10.75
CA THR A 73 21.03 -25.54 9.51
C THR A 73 19.77 -25.58 8.63
N ASP A 74 19.87 -26.05 7.39
CA ASP A 74 18.69 -26.20 6.52
C ASP A 74 17.68 -27.19 7.10
N GLU A 75 18.15 -28.33 7.62
CA GLU A 75 17.31 -29.37 8.21
C GLU A 75 16.59 -28.88 9.48
N GLU A 76 17.32 -28.21 10.37
CA GLU A 76 16.73 -27.61 11.58
C GLU A 76 15.70 -26.52 11.24
N PHE A 77 15.96 -25.71 10.21
CA PHE A 77 15.04 -24.66 9.78
C PHE A 77 13.76 -25.25 9.18
N LEU A 78 13.88 -26.27 8.34
CA LEU A 78 12.74 -26.98 7.76
C LEU A 78 11.91 -27.69 8.84
N ALA A 79 12.58 -28.36 9.78
CA ALA A 79 11.91 -29.01 10.91
C ALA A 79 11.18 -27.98 11.79
N PHE A 80 11.78 -26.82 12.04
CA PHE A 80 11.11 -25.72 12.73
C PHE A 80 9.89 -25.23 11.95
N ALA A 81 10.02 -24.96 10.65
CA ALA A 81 8.94 -24.42 9.82
C ALA A 81 7.76 -25.40 9.69
N GLU A 82 8.01 -26.71 9.64
CA GLU A 82 6.95 -27.72 9.63
C GLU A 82 6.17 -27.75 10.95
N ILE A 83 6.80 -27.49 12.09
CA ILE A 83 6.07 -27.36 13.36
C ILE A 83 5.38 -25.98 13.41
N ALA A 84 6.06 -24.92 12.95
CA ALA A 84 5.59 -23.53 13.03
C ALA A 84 4.28 -23.30 12.28
N ARG A 85 4.00 -24.09 11.23
CA ARG A 85 2.74 -24.01 10.47
C ARG A 85 1.49 -24.39 11.27
N HIS A 86 1.66 -25.10 12.39
CA HIS A 86 0.60 -25.56 13.27
C HIS A 86 0.47 -24.67 14.51
N GLU A 87 1.20 -23.54 14.54
CA GLU A 87 1.15 -22.57 15.63
C GLU A 87 0.00 -21.58 15.45
N CYS A 88 -0.49 -21.04 16.57
CA CYS A 88 -1.38 -19.88 16.58
C CYS A 88 -0.54 -18.62 16.86
N GLU A 89 0.06 -18.07 15.82
CA GLU A 89 0.91 -16.86 15.86
C GLU A 89 0.37 -15.82 14.85
N GLY A 90 0.99 -14.63 14.79
CA GLY A 90 0.61 -13.56 13.84
C GLY A 90 0.93 -13.86 12.38
N TYR A 91 1.17 -15.13 12.05
CA TYR A 91 1.44 -15.60 10.70
C TYR A 91 0.94 -17.02 10.48
N TRP A 92 0.78 -17.37 9.20
CA TRP A 92 0.64 -18.74 8.73
C TRP A 92 1.87 -19.16 7.91
N VAL A 93 2.18 -20.45 7.88
CA VAL A 93 3.17 -21.03 6.96
C VAL A 93 2.46 -21.94 5.97
N LEU A 94 2.22 -21.44 4.75
CA LEU A 94 1.36 -22.10 3.77
C LEU A 94 2.05 -22.18 2.40
N GLY A 95 1.81 -23.26 1.68
CA GLY A 95 2.04 -23.30 0.25
C GLY A 95 0.83 -22.77 -0.51
N ARG A 96 1.03 -22.41 -1.79
CA ARG A 96 -0.09 -21.99 -2.64
C ARG A 96 -1.14 -23.08 -2.87
N SER A 97 -0.75 -24.35 -2.78
CA SER A 97 -1.67 -25.49 -2.83
C SER A 97 -2.65 -25.53 -1.65
N GLU A 98 -2.25 -24.96 -0.51
CA GLU A 98 -3.11 -24.82 0.67
C GLU A 98 -4.05 -23.61 0.56
N LEU A 99 -3.75 -22.67 -0.34
CA LEU A 99 -4.57 -21.48 -0.60
C LEU A 99 -5.54 -21.69 -1.79
N TYR A 100 -5.13 -22.40 -2.83
CA TYR A 100 -5.91 -22.55 -4.08
C TYR A 100 -6.04 -24.00 -4.53
N ILE A 101 -7.26 -24.40 -4.91
CA ILE A 101 -7.63 -25.76 -5.34
C ILE A 101 -6.90 -26.24 -6.61
N ASP A 102 -6.57 -25.34 -7.53
CA ASP A 102 -5.97 -25.68 -8.83
C ASP A 102 -4.44 -25.54 -8.86
N VAL A 103 -3.80 -25.40 -7.70
CA VAL A 103 -2.34 -25.22 -7.59
C VAL A 103 -1.70 -26.49 -7.03
N ALA A 104 -0.80 -27.09 -7.80
CA ALA A 104 -0.02 -28.23 -7.33
C ALA A 104 0.97 -27.83 -6.23
N ALA A 105 1.16 -28.72 -5.25
CA ALA A 105 2.16 -28.55 -4.21
C ALA A 105 3.57 -28.42 -4.81
N ARG A 106 4.39 -27.56 -4.20
CA ARG A 106 5.77 -27.28 -4.59
C ARG A 106 6.77 -27.73 -3.52
N ASP A 107 8.03 -27.36 -3.69
CA ASP A 107 9.08 -27.58 -2.69
C ASP A 107 8.70 -26.94 -1.35
N VAL A 108 9.09 -27.55 -0.23
CA VAL A 108 8.77 -27.03 1.10
C VAL A 108 9.31 -25.62 1.31
N LEU A 109 10.47 -25.28 0.74
CA LEU A 109 11.05 -23.93 0.82
C LEU A 109 10.30 -22.89 -0.02
N ASP A 110 9.39 -23.33 -0.89
CA ASP A 110 8.50 -22.44 -1.66
C ASP A 110 7.22 -22.10 -0.90
N ARG A 111 6.99 -22.70 0.29
CA ARG A 111 5.97 -22.19 1.23
C ARG A 111 6.33 -20.79 1.69
N GLU A 112 5.33 -20.05 2.12
CA GLU A 112 5.43 -18.65 2.49
C GLU A 112 5.02 -18.47 3.95
N VAL A 113 5.72 -17.57 4.64
CA VAL A 113 5.26 -16.97 5.89
C VAL A 113 4.34 -15.82 5.50
N ILE A 114 3.08 -15.90 5.91
CA ILE A 114 1.99 -15.00 5.49
C ILE A 114 1.39 -14.35 6.73
N CYS A 115 1.33 -13.02 6.75
CA CYS A 115 0.64 -12.25 7.79
C CYS A 115 -0.85 -12.59 7.83
N THR A 116 -1.42 -12.79 9.03
CA THR A 116 -2.83 -13.16 9.21
C THR A 116 -3.80 -12.14 8.61
N ALA A 117 -3.44 -10.85 8.65
CA ALA A 117 -4.23 -9.76 8.06
C ALA A 117 -4.55 -9.95 6.57
N LEU A 118 -3.72 -10.70 5.83
CA LEU A 118 -3.94 -10.98 4.40
C LEU A 118 -4.93 -12.12 4.13
N LEU A 119 -5.32 -12.89 5.15
CA LEU A 119 -6.19 -14.07 5.04
C LEU A 119 -7.54 -13.88 5.77
N GLU A 120 -7.70 -12.77 6.48
CA GLU A 120 -8.89 -12.46 7.27
C GLU A 120 -9.94 -11.66 6.50
N ALA A 121 -9.54 -10.94 5.45
CA ALA A 121 -10.43 -10.13 4.62
C ALA A 121 -11.32 -10.94 3.66
N GLU A 122 -12.43 -10.35 3.24
CA GLU A 122 -13.34 -10.91 2.22
C GLU A 122 -12.71 -10.89 0.81
N GLU A 123 -11.90 -9.88 0.51
CA GLU A 123 -11.12 -9.80 -0.73
C GLU A 123 -9.82 -10.62 -0.63
N ASP A 124 -9.35 -11.16 -1.77
CA ASP A 124 -8.08 -11.89 -1.85
C ASP A 124 -6.85 -10.95 -1.77
N LEU A 125 -6.62 -10.41 -0.56
CA LEU A 125 -5.52 -9.50 -0.25
C LEU A 125 -4.15 -10.18 -0.41
N TYR A 126 -4.07 -11.49 -0.15
CA TYR A 126 -2.88 -12.26 -0.43
C TYR A 126 -2.53 -12.22 -1.93
N ALA A 127 -3.47 -12.54 -2.82
CA ALA A 127 -3.22 -12.53 -4.27
C ALA A 127 -2.82 -11.13 -4.77
N LYS A 128 -3.54 -10.10 -4.31
CA LYS A 128 -3.25 -8.68 -4.61
C LYS A 128 -1.83 -8.32 -4.19
N THR A 129 -1.46 -8.64 -2.96
CA THR A 129 -0.13 -8.34 -2.39
C THR A 129 0.97 -9.04 -3.18
N VAL A 130 0.86 -10.36 -3.40
CA VAL A 130 1.86 -11.14 -4.14
C VAL A 130 2.03 -10.64 -5.58
N HIS A 131 0.94 -10.24 -6.24
CA HIS A 131 1.00 -9.64 -7.56
C HIS A 131 1.76 -8.31 -7.55
N GLN A 132 1.46 -7.43 -6.60
CA GLN A 132 2.13 -6.13 -6.47
C GLN A 132 3.61 -6.25 -6.09
N GLN A 133 4.01 -7.31 -5.38
CA GLN A 133 5.39 -7.57 -5.01
C GLN A 133 6.27 -8.04 -6.18
N MET A 134 5.69 -8.44 -7.31
CA MET A 134 6.45 -9.00 -8.44
C MET A 134 7.53 -8.03 -8.92
N GLU A 135 8.72 -8.58 -9.14
CA GLU A 135 9.92 -7.87 -9.61
C GLU A 135 10.49 -6.79 -8.67
N LYS A 136 9.89 -6.58 -7.50
CA LYS A 136 10.42 -5.66 -6.49
C LYS A 136 11.55 -6.33 -5.69
N PRO A 137 12.62 -5.61 -5.33
CA PRO A 137 13.62 -6.12 -4.40
C PRO A 137 13.01 -6.32 -3.02
N LEU A 138 13.61 -7.23 -2.22
CA LEU A 138 13.27 -7.37 -0.81
C LEU A 138 14.03 -6.31 -0.01
N TYR A 139 13.31 -5.52 0.80
CA TYR A 139 13.96 -4.61 1.75
C TYR A 139 14.69 -5.42 2.82
N ILE A 140 15.93 -5.05 3.13
CA ILE A 140 16.69 -5.68 4.22
C ILE A 140 17.00 -4.59 5.25
N PRO A 141 16.47 -4.68 6.49
CA PRO A 141 16.82 -3.76 7.56
C PRO A 141 18.34 -3.64 7.78
N THR A 142 18.79 -2.50 8.29
CA THR A 142 20.22 -2.23 8.50
C THR A 142 20.87 -3.19 9.50
N ASP A 143 20.10 -3.64 10.48
CA ASP A 143 20.55 -4.48 11.58
C ASP A 143 19.43 -5.42 12.08
N LYS A 144 19.84 -6.38 12.91
CA LYS A 144 18.96 -7.41 13.45
C LYS A 144 17.87 -6.83 14.37
N ALA A 145 18.18 -5.79 15.15
CA ALA A 145 17.23 -5.22 16.09
C ALA A 145 16.11 -4.49 15.34
N SER A 146 16.46 -3.75 14.29
CA SER A 146 15.50 -3.09 13.39
C SER A 146 14.53 -4.09 12.74
N LEU A 147 15.01 -5.25 12.28
CA LEU A 147 14.11 -6.32 11.81
C LEU A 147 13.22 -6.86 12.95
N LEU A 148 13.82 -7.23 14.09
CA LEU A 148 13.08 -7.87 15.18
C LEU A 148 12.12 -6.92 15.92
N ALA A 149 12.21 -5.61 15.71
CA ALA A 149 11.21 -4.65 16.20
C ALA A 149 9.82 -4.96 15.61
N TYR A 150 9.74 -5.40 14.36
CA TYR A 150 8.50 -5.83 13.71
C TYR A 150 7.89 -7.10 14.31
N ALA A 151 8.59 -7.83 15.19
CA ALA A 151 8.00 -8.96 15.89
C ALA A 151 7.01 -8.52 16.98
N GLU A 152 7.06 -7.25 17.40
CA GLU A 152 6.09 -6.67 18.32
C GLU A 152 4.78 -6.43 17.56
N PRO A 153 3.62 -6.84 18.11
CA PRO A 153 2.31 -6.56 17.52
C PRO A 153 2.13 -5.06 17.22
N PHE A 154 1.51 -4.75 16.08
CA PHE A 154 1.20 -3.38 15.65
C PHE A 154 2.40 -2.43 15.50
N TYR A 155 3.63 -2.97 15.52
CA TYR A 155 4.82 -2.13 15.34
C TYR A 155 4.86 -1.47 13.96
N VAL A 156 5.05 -0.16 13.99
CA VAL A 156 5.41 0.67 12.84
C VAL A 156 6.54 1.62 13.25
N GLU A 157 7.36 2.01 12.28
CA GLU A 157 8.43 2.99 12.49
C GLU A 157 7.84 4.33 12.96
N LYS A 158 8.30 4.82 14.11
CA LYS A 158 7.84 6.07 14.71
C LYS A 158 8.61 7.27 14.13
N THR A 159 8.34 7.58 12.86
CA THR A 159 8.96 8.70 12.13
C THR A 159 8.28 10.05 12.46
N ALA A 160 8.81 11.14 11.91
CA ALA A 160 8.17 12.45 12.03
C ALA A 160 6.81 12.50 11.31
N GLU A 161 6.70 11.81 10.17
CA GLU A 161 5.45 11.67 9.41
C GLU A 161 4.42 10.84 10.17
N TYR A 162 4.84 9.76 10.83
CA TYR A 162 3.98 8.99 11.74
C TYR A 162 3.41 9.89 12.84
N ALA A 163 4.27 10.62 13.55
CA ALA A 163 3.85 11.50 14.65
C ALA A 163 2.87 12.57 14.16
N ALA A 164 3.15 13.19 13.01
CA ALA A 164 2.27 14.22 12.44
C ALA A 164 0.88 13.68 12.06
N LEU A 165 0.78 12.43 11.59
CA LEU A 165 -0.50 11.79 11.29
C LEU A 165 -1.24 11.40 12.57
N VAL A 166 -0.54 10.84 13.56
CA VAL A 166 -1.12 10.50 14.87
C VAL A 166 -1.69 11.72 15.56
N ASP A 167 -0.89 12.79 15.69
CA ASP A 167 -1.32 14.05 16.33
C ASP A 167 -2.60 14.59 15.67
N PHE A 168 -2.73 14.42 14.35
CA PHE A 168 -3.90 14.86 13.61
C PHE A 168 -5.12 13.96 13.88
N ILE A 169 -4.96 12.63 13.84
CA ILE A 169 -6.06 11.70 14.09
C ILE A 169 -6.54 11.84 15.54
N GLU A 170 -5.63 11.88 16.52
CA GLU A 170 -5.96 12.05 17.95
C GLU A 170 -6.71 13.35 18.22
N ALA A 171 -6.41 14.44 17.50
CA ALA A 171 -7.13 15.71 17.65
C ALA A 171 -8.60 15.64 17.21
N HIS A 172 -8.97 14.63 16.40
CA HIS A 172 -10.33 14.40 15.90
C HIS A 172 -11.01 13.20 16.58
N MET A 173 -10.33 12.51 17.51
CA MET A 173 -10.95 11.42 18.27
C MET A 173 -12.02 11.97 19.24
N PRO A 174 -13.08 11.18 19.53
CA PRO A 174 -14.07 11.55 20.53
C PRO A 174 -13.45 11.87 21.89
N VAL A 175 -13.88 12.98 22.49
CA VAL A 175 -13.31 13.51 23.74
C VAL A 175 -13.57 12.63 24.97
N ASP A 176 -14.54 11.72 24.89
CA ASP A 176 -14.89 10.77 25.92
C ASP A 176 -14.08 9.47 25.87
N TRP A 177 -13.28 9.27 24.81
CA TRP A 177 -12.38 8.13 24.72
C TRP A 177 -11.30 8.19 25.80
N MET A 178 -11.07 7.03 26.41
CA MET A 178 -9.94 6.82 27.28
C MET A 178 -8.67 6.64 26.45
N ARG A 179 -7.51 6.96 27.04
CA ARG A 179 -6.21 6.82 26.37
C ARG A 179 -5.97 5.44 25.75
N TYR A 180 -6.40 4.36 26.40
CA TYR A 180 -6.21 3.01 25.86
C TYR A 180 -7.08 2.76 24.62
N GLU A 181 -8.23 3.43 24.49
CA GLU A 181 -9.10 3.33 23.32
C GLU A 181 -8.46 4.03 22.12
N CYS A 182 -7.93 5.24 22.34
CA CYS A 182 -7.11 5.94 21.34
C CYS A 182 -5.92 5.08 20.87
N GLU A 183 -5.19 4.47 21.80
CA GLU A 183 -4.03 3.62 21.48
C GLU A 183 -4.44 2.40 20.63
N VAL A 184 -5.53 1.71 20.99
CA VAL A 184 -6.05 0.55 20.23
C VAL A 184 -6.49 0.94 18.82
N VAL A 185 -7.20 2.06 18.68
CA VAL A 185 -7.67 2.54 17.38
C VAL A 185 -6.50 2.95 16.48
N LEU A 186 -5.48 3.60 17.01
CA LEU A 186 -4.27 3.90 16.26
C LEU A 186 -3.57 2.61 15.79
N ASP A 187 -3.46 1.61 16.67
CA ASP A 187 -2.86 0.32 16.31
C ASP A 187 -3.62 -0.33 15.14
N GLU A 188 -4.96 -0.32 15.16
CA GLU A 188 -5.79 -0.83 14.06
C GLU A 188 -5.61 -0.04 12.75
N ILE A 189 -5.62 1.29 12.82
CA ILE A 189 -5.41 2.17 11.66
C ILE A 189 -4.05 1.87 11.00
N PHE A 190 -2.98 1.82 11.80
CA PHE A 190 -1.63 1.61 11.25
C PHE A 190 -1.38 0.18 10.80
N ASP A 191 -2.07 -0.82 11.37
CA ASP A 191 -2.06 -2.18 10.84
C ASP A 191 -2.71 -2.25 9.46
N LEU A 192 -3.85 -1.58 9.29
CA LEU A 192 -4.56 -1.50 8.01
C LEU A 192 -3.73 -0.81 6.92
N LEU A 193 -3.07 0.31 7.24
CA LEU A 193 -2.24 1.06 6.29
C LEU A 193 -1.10 0.22 5.67
N ARG A 194 -0.61 -0.79 6.39
CA ARG A 194 0.47 -1.68 5.89
C ARG A 194 0.01 -2.57 4.72
N VAL A 195 -1.30 -2.78 4.59
CA VAL A 195 -1.94 -3.55 3.52
C VAL A 195 -2.21 -2.71 2.26
N ASP A 196 -1.74 -1.45 2.23
CA ASP A 196 -1.88 -0.53 1.08
C ASP A 196 -3.36 -0.24 0.74
N VAL A 197 -4.13 0.14 1.77
CA VAL A 197 -5.51 0.63 1.60
C VAL A 197 -5.54 2.01 0.99
N ASP A 198 -6.56 2.29 0.19
CA ASP A 198 -6.77 3.62 -0.36
C ASP A 198 -7.34 4.59 0.69
N LEU A 199 -7.23 5.88 0.36
CA LEU A 199 -7.64 6.97 1.24
C LEU A 199 -9.14 6.94 1.56
N ASN A 200 -9.98 6.51 0.62
CA ASN A 200 -11.42 6.52 0.82
C ASN A 200 -11.85 5.41 1.78
N ALA A 201 -11.30 4.21 1.64
CA ALA A 201 -11.51 3.12 2.59
C ALA A 201 -11.08 3.54 4.01
N LEU A 202 -9.95 4.25 4.13
CA LEU A 202 -9.50 4.78 5.42
C LEU A 202 -10.46 5.84 5.98
N ILE A 203 -10.90 6.80 5.17
CA ILE A 203 -11.86 7.83 5.61
C ILE A 203 -13.17 7.19 6.07
N SER A 204 -13.68 6.20 5.32
CA SER A 204 -14.88 5.46 5.71
C SER A 204 -14.71 4.74 7.05
N LEU A 205 -13.56 4.10 7.28
CA LEU A 205 -13.28 3.48 8.57
C LEU A 205 -13.23 4.51 9.70
N LEU A 206 -12.57 5.65 9.50
CA LEU A 206 -12.48 6.71 10.50
C LEU A 206 -13.88 7.25 10.85
N ASP A 207 -14.73 7.47 9.85
CA ASP A 207 -16.13 7.89 10.04
C ASP A 207 -16.93 6.85 10.83
N GLU A 208 -16.79 5.56 10.51
CA GLU A 208 -17.42 4.45 11.26
C GLU A 208 -16.97 4.39 12.73
N MET A 209 -15.73 4.79 13.01
CA MET A 209 -15.16 4.88 14.36
C MET A 209 -15.56 6.17 15.09
N GLY A 210 -16.28 7.09 14.44
CA GLY A 210 -16.66 8.40 14.99
C GLY A 210 -15.52 9.44 14.99
N ILE A 211 -14.48 9.22 14.19
CA ILE A 211 -13.40 10.18 13.93
C ILE A 211 -13.80 10.99 12.69
N GLU A 212 -14.58 12.05 12.90
CA GLU A 212 -15.18 12.83 11.82
C GLU A 212 -14.30 14.02 11.39
N PHE A 213 -14.13 14.19 10.08
CA PHE A 213 -13.54 15.40 9.49
C PHE A 213 -14.66 16.35 9.08
N THR A 214 -14.78 17.47 9.80
CA THR A 214 -16.00 18.30 9.75
C THR A 214 -16.03 19.29 8.59
N ASP A 215 -14.86 19.65 8.04
CA ASP A 215 -14.76 20.58 6.93
C ASP A 215 -13.70 20.18 5.88
N ALA A 216 -13.73 20.88 4.75
CA ALA A 216 -12.81 20.62 3.63
C ALA A 216 -11.33 20.87 3.99
N SER A 217 -11.05 21.75 4.96
CA SER A 217 -9.69 22.02 5.42
C SER A 217 -9.16 20.85 6.25
N ASP A 218 -9.99 20.18 7.04
CA ASP A 218 -9.59 18.97 7.77
C ASP A 218 -9.25 17.84 6.80
N ILE A 219 -10.09 17.61 5.78
CA ILE A 219 -9.85 16.58 4.77
C ILE A 219 -8.54 16.85 4.01
N GLU A 220 -8.28 18.09 3.59
CA GLU A 220 -7.03 18.44 2.90
C GLU A 220 -5.80 18.22 3.79
N GLN A 221 -5.86 18.67 5.05
CA GLN A 221 -4.78 18.51 6.02
C GLN A 221 -4.52 17.05 6.38
N PHE A 222 -5.57 16.23 6.47
CA PHE A 222 -5.48 14.80 6.66
C PHE A 222 -4.81 14.12 5.46
N ALA A 223 -5.32 14.38 4.25
CA ALA A 223 -4.81 13.80 3.02
C ALA A 223 -3.32 14.13 2.83
N GLU A 224 -2.90 15.37 3.09
CA GLU A 224 -1.49 15.75 3.02
C GLU A 224 -0.61 14.93 3.98
N ARG A 225 -1.04 14.76 5.24
CA ARG A 225 -0.31 13.99 6.25
C ARG A 225 -0.28 12.50 5.91
N TRP A 226 -1.41 11.97 5.45
CA TRP A 226 -1.52 10.58 5.00
C TRP A 226 -0.59 10.31 3.81
N ILE A 227 -0.59 11.15 2.78
CA ILE A 227 0.33 11.02 1.62
C ILE A 227 1.79 11.04 2.07
N ARG A 228 2.15 11.95 2.98
CA ARG A 228 3.52 12.02 3.52
C ARG A 228 3.89 10.77 4.31
N TYR A 229 2.99 10.27 5.15
CA TYR A 229 3.20 9.02 5.88
C TYR A 229 3.35 7.84 4.93
N MET A 230 2.40 7.62 4.03
CA MET A 230 2.39 6.47 3.11
C MET A 230 3.63 6.43 2.21
N ASN A 231 4.13 7.58 1.75
CA ASN A 231 5.35 7.63 0.95
C ASN A 231 6.64 7.28 1.74
N ASN A 232 6.59 7.34 3.07
CA ASN A 232 7.71 7.06 3.97
C ASN A 232 7.49 5.84 4.88
N ALA A 233 6.33 5.18 4.79
CA ALA A 233 6.00 3.98 5.54
C ALA A 233 6.34 2.71 4.75
N ARG A 234 6.70 1.64 5.45
CA ARG A 234 6.93 0.32 4.84
C ARG A 234 5.60 -0.38 4.64
N ILE A 235 5.35 -0.87 3.43
CA ILE A 235 4.10 -1.54 3.07
C ILE A 235 4.34 -2.92 2.45
N PHE A 236 3.36 -3.82 2.58
CA PHE A 236 3.47 -5.21 2.13
C PHE A 236 3.66 -5.31 0.62
N ALA A 237 2.89 -4.51 -0.14
CA ALA A 237 2.98 -4.44 -1.59
C ALA A 237 4.39 -4.12 -2.11
N ASN A 238 5.24 -3.50 -1.28
CA ASN A 238 6.59 -3.07 -1.61
C ASN A 238 7.68 -3.97 -1.02
N ARG A 239 7.34 -5.18 -0.54
CA ARG A 239 8.30 -6.11 0.08
C ARG A 239 9.11 -5.43 1.20
N GLY A 240 8.42 -4.63 2.02
CA GLY A 240 8.99 -3.90 3.15
C GLY A 240 9.74 -2.62 2.77
N HIS A 241 9.75 -2.19 1.50
CA HIS A 241 10.26 -0.87 1.14
C HIS A 241 9.21 0.22 1.36
N THR A 242 9.69 1.45 1.58
CA THR A 242 8.84 2.63 1.40
C THR A 242 8.72 2.97 -0.10
N PRO A 243 7.63 3.62 -0.54
CA PRO A 243 7.53 4.12 -1.91
C PRO A 243 8.72 5.01 -2.31
N ASN A 244 9.18 5.90 -1.42
CA ASN A 244 10.34 6.74 -1.66
C ASN A 244 11.65 5.96 -1.85
N GLU A 245 11.87 4.90 -1.07
CA GLU A 245 13.03 4.01 -1.22
C GLU A 245 13.03 3.32 -2.61
N LEU A 246 11.90 2.77 -3.04
CA LEU A 246 11.80 2.12 -4.35
C LEU A 246 11.98 3.09 -5.51
N SER A 247 11.36 4.27 -5.42
CA SER A 247 11.50 5.34 -6.41
C SER A 247 12.96 5.77 -6.57
N ALA A 248 13.69 5.93 -5.46
CA ALA A 248 15.11 6.26 -5.48
C ALA A 248 15.99 5.17 -6.12
N MET A 249 15.62 3.89 -5.99
CA MET A 249 16.37 2.78 -6.60
C MET A 249 16.19 2.68 -8.11
N ASN A 250 14.99 2.96 -8.61
CA ASN A 250 14.71 2.92 -10.05
C ASN A 250 13.60 3.91 -10.42
N PRO A 251 13.93 5.20 -10.62
CA PRO A 251 12.96 6.26 -10.87
C PRO A 251 12.05 5.97 -12.07
N HIS A 252 12.57 5.25 -13.08
CA HIS A 252 11.88 4.99 -14.34
C HIS A 252 11.07 3.68 -14.38
N ARG A 253 11.23 2.77 -13.39
CA ARG A 253 10.56 1.45 -13.38
C ARG A 253 9.27 1.45 -12.56
N TYR A 254 9.21 2.27 -11.52
CA TYR A 254 8.04 2.34 -10.61
C TYR A 254 7.13 3.54 -10.90
N GLU A 255 7.60 4.52 -11.66
CA GLU A 255 6.72 5.30 -12.52
C GLU A 255 6.32 4.42 -13.71
N LYS A 256 5.25 3.62 -13.62
CA LYS A 256 4.57 3.25 -14.89
C LYS A 256 4.00 4.57 -15.42
N PRO A 257 4.50 5.14 -16.54
CA PRO A 257 3.88 6.31 -17.11
C PRO A 257 2.51 5.84 -17.61
N GLN A 258 1.47 6.21 -16.90
CA GLN A 258 0.12 6.15 -17.44
C GLN A 258 0.08 7.19 -18.55
N THR A 259 -0.48 6.86 -19.70
CA THR A 259 -0.76 7.86 -20.74
C THR A 259 -2.24 8.18 -20.64
N ALA A 260 -2.57 9.36 -20.14
CA ALA A 260 -3.91 9.90 -20.24
C ALA A 260 -4.06 10.63 -21.59
N SER A 261 -5.21 10.50 -22.23
CA SER A 261 -5.53 11.29 -23.41
C SER A 261 -6.92 11.87 -23.30
N ILE A 262 -7.02 13.19 -23.38
CA ILE A 262 -8.32 13.86 -23.40
C ILE A 262 -8.91 13.71 -24.80
N GLY A 263 -10.03 13.00 -24.88
CA GLY A 263 -10.69 12.68 -26.16
C GLY A 263 -11.14 13.92 -26.95
N PRO A 264 -11.32 13.79 -28.28
CA PRO A 264 -11.54 14.92 -29.19
C PRO A 264 -12.82 15.73 -28.90
N ARG A 265 -13.86 15.09 -28.33
CA ARG A 265 -15.09 15.80 -27.92
C ARG A 265 -14.84 16.76 -26.77
N MET A 266 -14.06 16.33 -25.77
CA MET A 266 -13.74 17.10 -24.57
C MET A 266 -12.77 18.24 -24.91
N ARG A 267 -11.75 17.97 -25.74
CA ARG A 267 -10.87 19.02 -26.30
C ARG A 267 -11.65 20.10 -27.04
N ALA A 268 -12.68 19.72 -27.80
CA ALA A 268 -13.53 20.68 -28.49
C ALA A 268 -14.41 21.51 -27.54
N ALA A 269 -14.87 20.94 -26.41
CA ALA A 269 -15.61 21.67 -25.38
C ALA A 269 -14.72 22.70 -24.67
N LEU A 270 -13.50 22.30 -24.28
CA LEU A 270 -12.48 23.18 -23.70
C LEU A 270 -12.08 24.33 -24.66
N ALA A 271 -11.96 24.04 -25.96
CA ALA A 271 -11.64 25.05 -26.97
C ALA A 271 -12.78 26.06 -27.21
N ARG A 272 -14.05 25.64 -27.09
CA ARG A 272 -15.22 26.54 -27.18
C ARG A 272 -15.46 27.34 -25.91
N GLY A 273 -14.87 26.91 -24.78
CA GLY A 273 -15.09 27.51 -23.47
C GLY A 273 -16.41 27.07 -22.83
N ASP A 274 -16.97 25.94 -23.28
CA ASP A 274 -18.16 25.32 -22.66
C ASP A 274 -17.82 24.75 -21.26
N MET A 275 -16.53 24.55 -20.99
CA MET A 275 -15.92 24.12 -19.73
C MET A 275 -14.47 24.63 -19.68
N THR A 276 -13.93 24.82 -18.48
CA THR A 276 -12.55 25.25 -18.25
C THR A 276 -11.64 24.09 -17.83
N VAL A 277 -10.33 24.28 -17.99
CA VAL A 277 -9.33 23.28 -17.55
C VAL A 277 -9.36 23.16 -16.03
N GLU A 278 -9.58 24.28 -15.34
CA GLU A 278 -9.66 24.38 -13.90
C GLU A 278 -10.88 23.64 -13.34
N GLU A 279 -12.07 23.81 -13.93
CA GLU A 279 -13.27 23.04 -13.56
C GLU A 279 -13.06 21.53 -13.75
N LEU A 280 -12.42 21.12 -14.86
CA LEU A 280 -12.14 19.70 -15.10
C LEU A 280 -11.07 19.15 -14.14
N ARG A 281 -10.15 20.00 -13.68
CA ARG A 281 -9.13 19.66 -12.68
C ARG A 281 -9.80 19.42 -11.33
N GLU A 282 -10.71 20.29 -10.92
CA GLU A 282 -11.49 20.14 -9.68
C GLU A 282 -12.38 18.90 -9.73
N GLU A 283 -13.11 18.69 -10.83
CA GLU A 283 -13.97 17.51 -11.02
C GLU A 283 -13.16 16.22 -11.03
N PHE A 284 -11.95 16.22 -11.59
CA PHE A 284 -11.10 15.04 -11.59
C PHE A 284 -10.41 14.79 -10.24
N MET A 285 -10.19 15.83 -9.44
CA MET A 285 -9.63 15.69 -8.11
C MET A 285 -10.57 14.95 -7.16
N THR A 286 -11.89 15.05 -7.38
CA THR A 286 -12.92 14.35 -6.60
C THR A 286 -13.21 12.92 -7.06
N VAL A 287 -12.63 12.49 -8.19
CA VAL A 287 -12.74 11.10 -8.66
C VAL A 287 -11.78 10.22 -7.89
N ASP A 288 -12.33 9.13 -7.34
CA ASP A 288 -11.54 8.09 -6.72
C ASP A 288 -10.80 7.28 -7.78
N LEU A 289 -9.46 7.30 -7.72
CA LEU A 289 -8.60 6.67 -8.71
C LEU A 289 -7.70 5.64 -8.04
N PRO A 290 -7.58 4.44 -8.62
CA PRO A 290 -6.90 3.31 -7.98
C PRO A 290 -5.39 3.51 -7.78
N HIS A 291 -4.73 4.47 -8.46
CA HIS A 291 -3.32 4.79 -8.24
C HIS A 291 -2.94 6.25 -8.58
N GLU A 292 -1.99 6.82 -7.82
CA GLU A 292 -1.49 8.20 -7.93
C GLU A 292 -0.84 8.53 -9.29
N ASN A 293 -0.23 7.55 -9.94
CA ASN A 293 0.38 7.69 -11.27
C ASN A 293 -0.66 7.91 -12.40
N VAL A 294 -1.92 7.46 -12.23
CA VAL A 294 -3.04 7.78 -13.14
C VAL A 294 -3.42 9.25 -12.98
N ARG A 295 -3.44 9.73 -11.74
CA ARG A 295 -3.74 11.13 -11.41
C ARG A 295 -2.69 12.06 -12.01
N LYS A 296 -1.40 11.74 -11.82
CA LYS A 296 -0.27 12.48 -12.38
C LYS A 296 -0.35 12.60 -13.92
N ALA A 297 -0.59 11.48 -14.61
CA ALA A 297 -0.69 11.45 -16.07
C ALA A 297 -1.84 12.31 -16.64
N PHE A 298 -2.98 12.33 -15.96
CA PHE A 298 -4.13 13.14 -16.39
C PHE A 298 -3.90 14.63 -16.18
N LEU A 299 -3.27 15.01 -15.05
CA LEU A 299 -2.91 16.41 -14.78
C LEU A 299 -1.87 16.93 -15.79
N GLU A 300 -0.89 16.11 -16.16
CA GLU A 300 0.09 16.46 -17.19
C GLU A 300 -0.56 16.65 -18.58
N GLU A 301 -1.52 15.80 -18.94
CA GLU A 301 -2.30 15.94 -20.19
C GLU A 301 -3.20 17.19 -20.17
N LEU A 302 -3.80 17.54 -19.03
CA LEU A 302 -4.57 18.78 -18.87
C LEU A 302 -3.72 20.03 -19.06
N ASP A 303 -2.53 20.06 -18.46
CA ASP A 303 -1.59 21.17 -18.57
C ASP A 303 -1.13 21.34 -20.03
N ALA A 304 -0.91 20.23 -20.75
CA ALA A 304 -0.60 20.25 -22.18
C ALA A 304 -1.75 20.82 -23.04
N VAL A 305 -2.99 20.41 -22.78
CA VAL A 305 -4.19 20.94 -23.48
C VAL A 305 -4.39 22.43 -23.18
N ALA A 306 -4.17 22.87 -21.94
CA ALA A 306 -4.24 24.29 -21.57
C ALA A 306 -3.22 25.13 -22.36
N ALA A 307 -1.98 24.63 -22.47
CA ALA A 307 -0.92 25.27 -23.24
C ALA A 307 -1.26 25.36 -24.74
N GLU A 308 -1.84 24.30 -25.32
CA GLU A 308 -2.31 24.29 -26.71
C GLU A 308 -3.42 25.33 -26.96
N ILE A 309 -4.42 25.40 -26.09
CA ILE A 309 -5.53 26.37 -26.20
C ILE A 309 -5.00 27.80 -26.07
N ALA A 310 -4.08 28.05 -25.13
CA ALA A 310 -3.45 29.35 -24.95
C ALA A 310 -2.61 29.76 -26.18
N ALA A 311 -1.89 28.82 -26.80
CA ALA A 311 -1.14 29.06 -28.03
C ALA A 311 -2.07 29.35 -29.22
N GLN A 312 -3.18 28.62 -29.35
CA GLN A 312 -4.18 28.86 -30.39
C GLN A 312 -4.83 30.24 -30.26
N LYS A 313 -5.19 30.68 -29.04
CA LYS A 313 -5.70 32.03 -28.77
C LYS A 313 -4.70 33.13 -29.15
N LYS A 314 -3.39 32.91 -28.95
CA LYS A 314 -2.33 33.84 -29.39
C LYS A 314 -2.14 33.87 -30.90
N SER A 315 -2.43 32.76 -31.59
CA SER A 315 -2.30 32.63 -33.05
C SER A 315 -3.53 33.08 -33.85
N ALA A 316 -4.68 33.26 -33.20
CA ALA A 316 -5.90 33.76 -33.82
C ALA A 316 -5.64 35.17 -34.38
N LYS A 317 -5.42 35.24 -35.69
CA LYS A 317 -5.19 36.52 -36.39
C LYS A 317 -6.44 37.37 -36.23
N VAL A 318 -6.36 38.35 -35.34
CA VAL A 318 -7.39 39.39 -35.20
C VAL A 318 -7.56 40.03 -36.58
N GLY A 319 -8.73 39.85 -37.18
CA GLY A 319 -9.02 40.40 -38.49
C GLY A 319 -8.86 41.91 -38.44
N ARG A 320 -8.28 42.52 -39.48
CA ARG A 320 -8.04 43.98 -39.54
C ARG A 320 -9.28 44.81 -39.18
N ASN A 321 -10.49 44.28 -39.43
CA ASN A 321 -11.76 44.95 -39.17
C ASN A 321 -12.48 44.53 -37.87
N ASP A 322 -11.96 43.57 -37.11
CA ASP A 322 -12.59 43.06 -35.88
C ASP A 322 -12.39 44.03 -34.70
N PRO A 323 -13.22 43.96 -33.63
CA PRO A 323 -13.02 44.73 -32.40
C PRO A 323 -11.61 44.52 -31.81
N CYS A 324 -10.97 45.61 -31.40
CA CYS A 324 -9.60 45.56 -30.91
C CYS A 324 -9.53 44.94 -29.49
N PRO A 325 -8.66 43.94 -29.25
CA PRO A 325 -8.62 43.18 -28.00
C PRO A 325 -8.15 43.99 -26.76
N CYS A 326 -7.71 45.25 -26.92
CA CYS A 326 -7.34 46.13 -25.81
C CYS A 326 -8.54 46.83 -25.11
N GLY A 327 -9.78 46.49 -25.48
CA GLY A 327 -10.98 47.05 -24.86
C GLY A 327 -11.36 48.48 -25.33
N SER A 328 -10.69 49.03 -26.33
CA SER A 328 -10.90 50.43 -26.78
C SER A 328 -12.20 50.68 -27.57
N GLY A 329 -12.98 49.64 -27.89
CA GLY A 329 -14.18 49.72 -28.72
C GLY A 329 -13.95 50.03 -30.22
N LYS A 330 -12.69 50.16 -30.67
CA LYS A 330 -12.32 50.47 -32.08
C LYS A 330 -11.96 49.20 -32.85
N LYS A 331 -12.04 49.24 -34.19
CA LYS A 331 -11.55 48.14 -35.07
C LYS A 331 -10.02 48.00 -34.96
N TYR A 332 -9.49 46.78 -35.01
CA TYR A 332 -8.07 46.46 -34.80
C TYR A 332 -7.12 47.32 -35.66
N LYS A 333 -7.38 47.49 -36.96
CA LYS A 333 -6.59 48.36 -37.87
C LYS A 333 -6.54 49.85 -37.47
N LYS A 334 -7.46 50.30 -36.63
CA LYS A 334 -7.54 51.71 -36.18
C LYS A 334 -7.01 51.89 -34.74
N CYS A 335 -6.54 50.84 -34.08
CA CYS A 335 -6.03 50.87 -32.72
C CYS A 335 -4.67 50.17 -32.62
N CYS A 336 -4.60 48.92 -32.14
CA CYS A 336 -3.34 48.20 -31.95
C CYS A 336 -2.70 47.67 -33.24
N GLY A 337 -3.43 47.64 -34.36
CA GLY A 337 -2.94 47.17 -35.67
C GLY A 337 -2.59 48.29 -36.65
N LYS A 338 -2.14 49.45 -36.13
CA LYS A 338 -1.61 50.55 -36.94
C LYS A 338 -0.18 50.29 -37.37
#